data_AF-A0A6V8N6C3-F1
#
_entry.id   AF-A0A6V8N6C3-F1
#
_cell.length_a   1.000
_cell.length_b   1.000
_cell.length_c   1.000
_cell.angle_alpha   90.00
_cell.angle_beta   90.00
_cell.angle_gamma   90.00
#
_symmetry.space_group_name_H-M   'P 1'
#
loop_
_entity.id
_entity.type
_entity.pdbx_description
1 polymer ?
#
loop_
_entity_poly.entity_id
_entity_poly.type
_entity_poly.pdbx_seq_one_letter_code
_entity_poly.pdbx_strand_id
1 'polypeptide(L)'
;MANQVYRIMRNYRHLAPTKFHQFISRVRTALADKARIPDSVWGGNLALLIAFFAAADKHDYVFHESMHGSRIVIAEREMLQAQLVIYLEQIASLLEMVAVTNPDILLVSGFDTAKEGRTHPRNKAEIEAHNATAAQAENQDG
;
A
#
# COMPACT_ATOMS: atom_id res chain seq x y z
N MET A 1 -24.07 -3.50 -9.47
CA MET A 1 -23.01 -2.89 -8.64
C MET A 1 -21.69 -3.24 -9.30
N ALA A 2 -20.88 -2.26 -9.70
CA ALA A 2 -19.58 -2.54 -10.31
C ALA A 2 -18.67 -3.16 -9.25
N ASN A 3 -18.18 -4.37 -9.49
CA ASN A 3 -17.26 -5.08 -8.60
C ASN A 3 -15.90 -4.39 -8.72
N GLN A 4 -15.66 -3.39 -7.88
CA GLN A 4 -14.41 -2.63 -7.91
C GLN A 4 -13.32 -3.52 -7.30
N VAL A 5 -12.46 -4.07 -8.15
CA VAL A 5 -11.33 -4.88 -7.71
C VAL A 5 -10.29 -3.95 -7.11
N TYR A 6 -10.19 -3.95 -5.79
CA TYR A 6 -9.08 -3.32 -5.08
C TYR A 6 -7.91 -4.29 -5.12
N ARG A 7 -6.75 -3.83 -5.58
CA ARG A 7 -5.51 -4.63 -5.60
C ARG A 7 -4.44 -3.95 -4.77
N ILE A 8 -3.70 -4.72 -3.97
CA ILE A 8 -2.60 -4.18 -3.19
C ILE A 8 -1.46 -3.79 -4.13
N MET A 9 -1.01 -2.54 -4.02
CA MET A 9 0.17 -2.06 -4.70
C MET A 9 1.42 -2.58 -4.00
N ARG A 10 2.32 -3.17 -4.78
CA ARG A 10 3.61 -3.72 -4.31
C ARG A 10 4.74 -2.69 -4.37
N ASN A 11 4.41 -1.41 -4.15
CA ASN A 11 5.36 -0.28 -4.18
C ASN A 11 6.39 -0.36 -3.04
N TYR A 12 6.05 -1.05 -1.94
CA TYR A 12 6.92 -1.24 -0.78
C TYR A 12 8.23 -1.97 -1.09
N ARG A 13 8.34 -2.69 -2.21
CA ARG A 13 9.57 -3.38 -2.65
C ARG A 13 10.75 -2.45 -2.91
N HIS A 14 10.49 -1.17 -3.19
CA HIS A 14 11.49 -0.20 -3.61
C HIS A 14 11.47 1.08 -2.76
N LEU A 15 10.90 1.03 -1.56
CA LEU A 15 10.87 2.19 -0.67
C LEU A 15 12.24 2.45 -0.04
N ALA A 16 12.59 3.73 0.04
CA ALA A 16 13.72 4.20 0.84
C ALA A 16 13.51 3.88 2.34
N PRO A 17 14.57 3.68 3.14
CA PRO A 17 14.47 3.17 4.51
C PRO A 17 13.44 3.88 5.39
N THR A 18 13.44 5.22 5.42
CA THR A 18 12.50 6.00 6.23
C THR A 18 11.05 5.79 5.79
N LYS A 19 10.80 5.76 4.48
CA LYS A 19 9.45 5.51 3.94
C LYS A 19 9.02 4.07 4.19
N PHE A 20 9.94 3.13 4.09
CA PHE A 20 9.68 1.72 4.38
C PHE A 20 9.30 1.52 5.85
N HIS A 21 10.04 2.14 6.78
CA HIS A 21 9.73 2.11 8.21
C HIS A 21 8.32 2.65 8.51
N GLN A 22 7.97 3.83 7.97
CA GLN A 22 6.63 4.41 8.12
C GLN A 22 5.54 3.49 7.55
N PHE A 23 5.79 2.91 6.37
CA PHE A 23 4.88 1.95 5.74
C PHE A 23 4.67 0.71 6.63
N ILE A 24 5.74 0.11 7.15
CA ILE A 24 5.67 -1.06 8.04
C ILE A 24 4.91 -0.73 9.32
N SER A 25 5.19 0.41 9.96
CA SER A 25 4.47 0.83 11.17
C SER A 25 2.96 0.95 10.92
N ARG A 26 2.58 1.53 9.76
CA ARG A 26 1.18 1.66 9.35
C ARG A 26 0.52 0.29 9.14
N VAL A 27 1.15 -0.59 8.36
CA VAL A 27 0.63 -1.94 8.10
C VAL A 27 0.54 -2.74 9.40
N ARG A 28 1.60 -2.79 10.21
CA ARG A 28 1.61 -3.49 11.49
C ARG A 28 0.48 -3.03 12.41
N THR A 29 0.31 -1.71 12.57
CA THR A 29 -0.77 -1.15 13.39
C THR A 29 -2.14 -1.57 12.88
N ALA A 30 -2.34 -1.51 11.56
CA ALA A 30 -3.59 -1.88 10.93
C ALA A 30 -3.91 -3.38 11.08
N LEU A 31 -2.93 -4.25 10.90
CA LEU A 31 -3.08 -5.70 11.07
C LEU A 31 -3.25 -6.12 12.53
N ALA A 32 -2.76 -5.32 13.49
CA ALA A 32 -2.95 -5.55 14.92
C ALA A 32 -4.35 -5.17 15.42
N ASP A 33 -5.10 -4.36 14.66
CA ASP A 33 -6.47 -3.98 15.00
C ASP A 33 -7.45 -5.14 14.75
N LYS A 34 -7.64 -5.95 15.79
CA LYS A 34 -8.54 -7.11 15.77
C LYS A 34 -10.02 -6.73 15.55
N ALA A 35 -10.41 -5.49 15.78
CA ALA A 35 -11.77 -5.04 15.50
C ALA A 35 -12.01 -4.94 13.98
N ARG A 36 -10.95 -4.68 13.20
CA ARG A 36 -11.01 -4.55 11.74
C ARG A 36 -10.59 -5.81 11.02
N ILE A 37 -9.59 -6.53 11.56
CA ILE A 37 -9.04 -7.75 10.97
C ILE A 37 -9.01 -8.84 12.05
N PRO A 38 -10.11 -9.60 12.21
CA PRO A 38 -10.20 -10.66 13.21
C PRO A 38 -9.19 -11.78 12.96
N ASP A 39 -8.79 -12.49 14.02
CA ASP A 39 -7.83 -13.61 13.93
C ASP A 39 -8.30 -14.72 12.95
N SER A 40 -9.62 -14.85 12.75
CA SER A 40 -10.22 -15.79 11.80
C SER A 40 -9.85 -15.55 10.34
N VAL A 41 -9.48 -14.33 9.97
CA VAL A 41 -8.97 -13.98 8.62
C VAL A 41 -7.70 -14.77 8.31
N TRP A 42 -6.83 -14.93 9.31
CA TRP A 42 -5.52 -15.52 9.13
C TRP A 42 -5.60 -17.04 9.09
N GLY A 43 -6.53 -17.66 9.83
CA GLY A 43 -6.73 -19.10 9.86
C GLY A 43 -5.41 -19.85 10.11
N GLY A 44 -5.06 -20.79 9.22
CA GLY A 44 -3.79 -21.54 9.29
C GLY A 44 -2.53 -20.69 9.09
N ASN A 45 -2.66 -19.42 8.67
CA ASN A 45 -1.55 -18.51 8.41
C ASN A 45 -1.25 -17.57 9.59
N LEU A 46 -1.80 -17.81 10.79
CA LEU A 46 -1.53 -16.97 11.96
C LEU A 46 -0.03 -16.89 12.29
N ALA A 47 0.71 -17.98 12.04
CA ALA A 47 2.17 -18.01 12.21
C ALA A 47 2.90 -16.97 11.33
N LEU A 48 2.40 -16.69 10.13
CA LEU A 48 2.93 -15.64 9.25
C LEU A 48 2.76 -14.25 9.88
N LEU A 49 1.58 -13.98 10.45
CA LEU A 49 1.30 -12.70 11.11
C LEU A 49 2.22 -12.49 12.32
N ILE A 50 2.40 -13.53 13.14
CA ILE A 50 3.29 -13.49 14.31
C ILE A 50 4.75 -13.24 13.87
N ALA A 51 5.21 -13.95 12.84
CA ALA A 51 6.56 -13.77 12.31
C ALA A 51 6.76 -12.35 11.74
N PHE A 52 5.75 -11.82 11.05
CA PHE A 52 5.75 -10.45 10.55
C PHE A 52 5.83 -9.43 11.70
N PHE A 53 5.04 -9.57 12.75
CA PHE A 53 5.09 -8.66 13.90
C PHE A 53 6.43 -8.68 14.61
N ALA A 54 7.00 -9.87 14.85
CA ALA A 54 8.32 -9.99 15.45
C ALA A 54 9.41 -9.32 14.59
N ALA A 55 9.36 -9.51 13.26
CA ALA A 55 10.29 -8.87 12.34
C ALA A 55 10.08 -7.34 12.28
N ALA A 56 8.84 -6.87 12.33
CA ALA A 56 8.51 -5.45 12.31
C ALA A 56 9.01 -4.73 13.59
N ASP A 57 8.83 -5.35 14.76
CA ASP A 57 9.34 -4.84 16.04
C ASP A 57 10.87 -4.78 16.05
N LYS A 58 11.53 -5.82 15.53
CA LYS A 58 12.99 -5.82 15.40
C LYS A 58 13.46 -4.73 14.42
N HIS A 59 12.77 -4.57 13.29
CA HIS A 59 13.10 -3.55 12.31
C HIS A 59 12.92 -2.12 12.85
N ASP A 60 11.91 -1.87 13.69
CA ASP A 60 11.71 -0.59 14.38
C ASP A 60 12.95 -0.21 15.22
N TYR A 61 13.38 -1.13 16.09
CA TYR A 61 14.59 -0.95 16.91
C TYR A 61 15.84 -0.71 16.05
N VAL A 62 16.10 -1.59 15.08
CA VAL A 62 17.29 -1.51 14.22
C VAL A 62 17.27 -0.25 13.35
N PHE A 63 16.11 0.21 12.90
CA PHE A 63 15.97 1.45 12.15
C PHE A 63 16.45 2.65 12.96
N HIS A 64 16.02 2.79 14.21
CA HIS A 64 16.46 3.87 15.08
C HIS A 64 17.96 3.80 15.39
N GLU A 65 18.47 2.61 15.74
CA GLU A 65 19.89 2.41 15.99
C GLU A 65 20.76 2.75 14.75
N SER A 66 20.26 2.42 13.55
CA SER A 66 20.99 2.67 12.30
C SER A 66 21.20 4.15 11.99
N MET A 67 20.38 5.05 12.57
CA MET A 67 20.52 6.49 12.39
C MET A 67 21.80 7.04 13.04
N HIS A 68 22.41 6.29 13.95
CA HIS A 68 23.70 6.63 14.54
C HIS A 68 24.90 6.24 13.65
N GLY A 69 24.67 5.68 12.46
CA GLY A 69 25.70 5.49 11.43
C GLY A 69 26.54 4.22 11.53
N SER A 70 26.15 3.26 12.38
CA SER A 70 26.83 1.96 12.48
C SER A 70 26.60 1.12 11.22
N ARG A 71 27.69 0.80 10.49
CA ARG A 71 27.61 0.00 9.25
C ARG A 71 27.00 -1.39 9.46
N ILE A 72 27.26 -2.02 10.61
CA ILE A 72 26.71 -3.34 10.94
C ILE A 72 25.19 -3.26 11.10
N VAL A 73 24.71 -2.25 11.83
CA VAL A 73 23.28 -2.03 12.07
C VAL A 73 22.56 -1.64 10.78
N ILE A 74 23.21 -0.86 9.91
CA ILE A 74 22.69 -0.53 8.57
C ILE A 74 22.50 -1.79 7.73
N ALA A 75 23.48 -2.69 7.70
CA ALA A 75 23.36 -3.95 6.97
C ALA A 75 22.25 -4.85 7.54
N GLU A 76 22.13 -4.93 8.87
CA GLU A 76 21.04 -5.67 9.52
C GLU A 76 19.67 -5.09 9.15
N ARG A 77 19.53 -3.75 9.11
CA ARG A 77 18.30 -3.08 8.67
C ARG A 77 17.92 -3.50 7.25
N GLU A 78 18.88 -3.53 6.33
CA GLU A 78 18.64 -3.91 4.93
C GLU A 78 18.22 -5.37 4.80
N MET A 79 18.83 -6.27 5.58
CA MET A 79 18.40 -7.68 5.65
C MET A 79 16.98 -7.82 6.20
N LEU A 80 16.64 -7.10 7.27
CA LEU A 80 15.30 -7.09 7.85
C LEU A 80 14.27 -6.51 6.88
N GLN A 81 14.61 -5.45 6.16
CA GLN A 81 13.75 -4.87 5.13
C GLN A 81 13.47 -5.91 4.02
N ALA A 82 14.47 -6.63 3.55
CA ALA A 82 14.27 -7.71 2.56
C ALA A 82 13.37 -8.84 3.10
N GLN A 83 13.57 -9.25 4.36
CA GLN A 83 12.72 -10.25 5.01
C GLN A 83 11.27 -9.76 5.16
N LEU A 84 11.07 -8.51 5.58
CA LEU A 84 9.75 -7.91 5.71
C LEU A 84 9.04 -7.81 4.37
N VAL A 85 9.74 -7.51 3.28
CA VAL A 85 9.16 -7.53 1.93
C VAL A 85 8.58 -8.91 1.60
N ILE A 86 9.27 -9.99 1.95
CA ILE A 86 8.78 -11.37 1.73
C ILE A 86 7.49 -11.63 2.52
N TYR A 87 7.43 -11.21 3.79
CA TYR A 87 6.21 -11.34 4.59
C TYR A 87 5.06 -10.48 4.06
N LEU A 88 5.35 -9.24 3.64
CA LEU A 88 4.36 -8.37 3.03
C LEU A 88 3.76 -8.95 1.75
N GLU A 89 4.55 -9.61 0.90
CA GLU A 89 4.03 -10.28 -0.30
C GLU A 89 3.04 -11.39 0.07
N GLN A 90 3.38 -12.23 1.05
CA GLN A 90 2.51 -13.32 1.48
C GLN A 90 1.23 -12.79 2.13
N ILE A 91 1.35 -11.79 2.99
CA ILE A 91 0.20 -11.12 3.62
C ILE A 91 -0.67 -10.46 2.56
N ALA A 92 -0.08 -9.74 1.60
CA ALA A 92 -0.83 -9.08 0.53
C ALA A 92 -1.63 -10.11 -0.30
N SER A 93 -1.01 -11.23 -0.68
CA SER A 93 -1.71 -12.30 -1.40
C SER A 93 -2.84 -12.94 -0.59
N LEU A 94 -2.66 -13.11 0.72
CA LEU A 94 -3.73 -13.60 1.60
C LEU A 94 -4.89 -12.61 1.69
N LEU A 95 -4.60 -11.33 1.91
CA LEU A 95 -5.63 -10.30 2.01
C LEU A 95 -6.37 -10.11 0.68
N GLU A 96 -5.67 -10.17 -0.46
CA GLU A 96 -6.29 -10.16 -1.80
C GLU A 96 -7.24 -11.36 -2.00
N MET A 97 -6.92 -12.54 -1.45
CA MET A 97 -7.81 -13.70 -1.47
C MET A 97 -9.06 -13.50 -0.60
N VAL A 98 -8.88 -12.97 0.61
CA VAL A 98 -9.98 -12.68 1.54
C VAL A 98 -10.87 -11.55 0.99
N ALA A 99 -10.30 -10.62 0.23
CA ALA A 99 -11.02 -9.52 -0.40
C ALA A 99 -12.11 -9.97 -1.39
N VAL A 100 -12.04 -11.21 -1.90
CA VAL A 100 -13.08 -11.79 -2.75
C VAL A 100 -14.42 -11.87 -2.02
N THR A 101 -14.41 -12.13 -0.70
CA THR A 101 -15.62 -12.22 0.13
C THR A 101 -15.80 -11.01 1.04
N ASN A 102 -14.71 -10.32 1.39
CA ASN A 102 -14.72 -9.12 2.23
C ASN A 102 -13.78 -8.04 1.68
N PRO A 103 -14.19 -7.26 0.67
CA PRO A 103 -13.31 -6.30 -0.01
C PRO A 103 -12.83 -5.16 0.90
N ASP A 104 -13.59 -4.82 1.94
CA ASP A 104 -13.26 -3.76 2.89
C ASP A 104 -11.97 -4.07 3.67
N ILE A 105 -11.58 -5.35 3.74
CA ILE A 105 -10.34 -5.77 4.40
C ILE A 105 -9.10 -5.07 3.81
N LEU A 106 -9.11 -4.77 2.51
CA LEU A 106 -8.00 -4.10 1.85
C LEU A 106 -7.89 -2.63 2.27
N LEU A 107 -9.03 -1.97 2.47
CA LEU A 107 -9.09 -0.56 2.89
C LEU A 107 -8.57 -0.37 4.32
N VAL A 108 -8.79 -1.37 5.18
CA VAL A 108 -8.34 -1.34 6.58
C VAL A 108 -6.97 -1.99 6.80
N SER A 109 -6.35 -2.58 5.78
CA SER A 109 -5.08 -3.32 5.90
C SER A 109 -3.82 -2.47 6.07
N GLY A 110 -3.93 -1.16 5.83
CA GLY A 110 -2.78 -0.25 5.82
C GLY A 110 -1.88 -0.36 4.59
N PHE A 111 -2.19 -1.24 3.63
CA PHE A 111 -1.53 -1.27 2.33
C PHE A 111 -2.04 -0.15 1.42
N ASP A 112 -1.20 0.29 0.49
CA ASP A 112 -1.67 1.14 -0.59
C ASP A 112 -2.45 0.29 -1.59
N THR A 113 -3.67 0.68 -1.93
CA THR A 113 -4.52 -0.04 -2.88
C THR A 113 -4.67 0.75 -4.18
N ALA A 114 -4.48 0.10 -5.32
CA ALA A 114 -4.86 0.69 -6.60
C ALA A 114 -6.39 0.66 -6.70
N LYS A 115 -7.00 1.83 -6.85
CA LYS A 115 -8.39 1.91 -7.28
C LYS A 115 -8.41 1.57 -8.76
N GLU A 116 -8.92 0.40 -9.15
CA GLU A 116 -9.19 0.09 -10.56
C GLU A 116 -10.44 0.85 -11.01
N GLY A 117 -10.35 2.19 -10.97
CA GLY A 117 -11.32 3.12 -11.50
C GLY A 117 -10.69 3.80 -12.69
N ARG A 118 -11.21 3.55 -13.89
CA ARG A 118 -10.89 4.28 -15.12
C ARG A 118 -10.90 5.78 -14.85
N THR A 119 -9.72 6.38 -14.76
CA THR A 119 -9.50 7.76 -15.15
C THR A 119 -8.23 7.79 -15.97
N HIS A 120 -8.38 7.48 -17.27
CA HIS A 120 -7.58 8.20 -18.23
C HIS A 120 -7.75 9.70 -17.94
N PRO A 121 -6.66 10.47 -17.80
CA PRO A 121 -6.77 11.92 -17.88
C PRO A 121 -7.00 12.29 -19.36
N ARG A 122 -8.18 11.95 -19.91
CA ARG A 122 -8.59 12.35 -21.27
C ARG A 122 -9.61 13.48 -21.27
N ASN A 123 -10.12 13.89 -20.10
CA ASN A 123 -11.17 14.92 -20.05
C ASN A 123 -10.64 16.34 -19.84
N LYS A 124 -9.32 16.57 -19.69
CA LYS A 124 -8.81 17.95 -19.64
C LYS A 124 -8.59 18.53 -21.05
N ALA A 125 -8.21 17.69 -22.02
CA ALA A 125 -7.99 18.13 -23.39
C ALA A 125 -9.27 18.29 -24.21
N GLU A 126 -10.32 17.47 -23.97
CA GLU A 126 -11.59 17.58 -24.71
C GLU A 126 -12.43 18.78 -24.25
N ILE A 127 -12.33 19.21 -22.98
CA ILE A 127 -13.03 20.40 -22.47
C ILE A 127 -12.35 21.69 -22.96
N GLU A 128 -11.02 21.72 -23.05
CA GLU A 128 -10.29 22.86 -23.63
C GLU A 128 -10.49 22.96 -25.16
N ALA A 129 -10.59 21.83 -25.87
CA ALA A 129 -10.86 21.82 -27.30
C ALA A 129 -12.27 22.35 -27.64
N HIS A 130 -13.29 22.02 -26.82
CA HIS A 130 -14.66 22.51 -27.04
C HIS A 130 -14.83 23.99 -26.69
N ASN A 131 -14.14 24.48 -25.64
CA ASN A 131 -14.14 25.90 -25.31
C ASN A 131 -13.38 26.75 -26.35
N ALA A 132 -12.33 26.21 -26.97
CA ALA A 132 -11.62 26.88 -28.06
C ALA A 132 -12.44 26.97 -29.37
N THR A 133 -13.31 25.99 -29.64
CA THR A 133 -14.20 26.05 -30.82
C THR A 133 -15.38 27.01 -30.63
N ALA A 134 -15.87 27.17 -29.40
CA ALA A 134 -16.94 28.14 -29.09
C ALA A 134 -16.45 29.60 -29.19
N ALA A 135 -15.20 29.89 -28.79
CA ALA A 135 -14.65 31.25 -28.83
C ALA A 135 -14.33 31.78 -30.24
N GLN A 136 -14.27 30.92 -31.27
CA GLN A 136 -14.07 31.35 -32.66
C GLN A 136 -15.37 31.69 -33.39
N ALA A 137 -16.53 31.25 -32.89
CA ALA A 137 -17.83 31.49 -33.53
C ALA A 137 -18.45 32.85 -33.16
N GLU A 138 -18.03 33.47 -32.06
CA GLU A 138 -18.55 34.78 -31.61
C GLU A 138 -17.87 36.01 -32.26
N ASN A 139 -16.79 35.83 -33.04
CA ASN A 139 -16.04 36.93 -33.65
C ASN A 139 -16.28 37.10 -35.17
N GLN A 140 -17.37 36.55 -35.71
CA GLN A 140 -17.70 36.66 -37.15
C GLN A 140 -19.07 37.26 -37.48
N ASP A 141 -19.77 37.86 -36.53
CA ASP A 141 -20.97 38.66 -36.82
C ASP A 141 -20.96 39.96 -35.99
N GLY A 142 -20.29 40.98 -36.53
CA GLY A 142 -20.16 42.33 -36.00
C GLY A 142 -19.50 43.27 -36.98
#